data_AF-A0A7V8NLR1-F1
#
_entry.id   AF-A0A7V8NLR1-F1
#
_cell.length_a   1.000
_cell.length_b   1.000
_cell.length_c   1.000
_cell.angle_alpha   90.00
_cell.angle_beta   90.00
_cell.angle_gamma   90.00
#
_symmetry.space_group_name_H-M   'P 1'
#
loop_
_entity.id
_entity.type
_entity.pdbx_description
1 polymer ?
#
loop_
_entity_poly.entity_id
_entity_poly.type
_entity_poly.pdbx_seq_one_letter_code
_entity_poly.pdbx_strand_id
1 'polypeptide(L)'
;MVFLAFTAALLMRRDLSSHWASMHKPRILWLNTGILLASSFALERARRRLRSGNRAQFNRWWTAGTVLGFLFLAGQALAWRQLEAAGLYMAASVSVAFFYILTASHAVHLVGGLAALVYVDVGALRFRLGPAKRTAIDVGAIFWHFLDGLWLYLMMVFYVWG
;
A
#
# COMPACT_ATOMS: atom_id res chain seq x y z
N MET A 1 -10.34 -5.61 -10.67
CA MET A 1 -10.63 -5.28 -12.08
C MET A 1 -9.93 -4.00 -12.53
N VAL A 2 -10.03 -2.89 -11.78
CA VAL A 2 -9.37 -1.61 -12.12
C VAL A 2 -7.87 -1.75 -12.42
N PHE A 3 -7.09 -2.37 -11.51
CA PHE A 3 -5.65 -2.53 -11.70
C PHE A 3 -5.28 -3.41 -12.90
N LEU A 4 -6.03 -4.49 -13.17
CA LEU A 4 -5.80 -5.36 -14.31
C LEU A 4 -6.09 -4.65 -15.64
N ALA A 5 -7.15 -3.83 -15.69
CA ALA A 5 -7.47 -3.04 -16.88
C ALA A 5 -6.37 -2.02 -17.20
N PHE A 6 -5.85 -1.33 -16.18
CA PHE A 6 -4.74 -0.39 -16.36
C PHE A 6 -3.42 -1.09 -16.73
N THR A 7 -3.11 -2.25 -16.14
CA THR A 7 -1.93 -3.02 -16.54
C THR A 7 -2.07 -3.56 -17.97
N ALA A 8 -3.25 -4.05 -18.38
CA ALA A 8 -3.49 -4.49 -19.75
C ALA A 8 -3.30 -3.34 -20.76
N ALA A 9 -3.79 -2.15 -20.43
CA ALA A 9 -3.59 -0.95 -21.26
C ALA A 9 -2.11 -0.55 -21.36
N LEU A 10 -1.33 -0.69 -20.27
CA LEU A 10 0.12 -0.47 -20.27
C LEU A 10 0.84 -1.49 -21.17
N LEU A 11 0.50 -2.77 -21.06
CA LEU A 11 1.10 -3.85 -21.85
C LEU A 11 0.80 -3.69 -23.35
N MET A 12 -0.42 -3.24 -23.70
CA MET A 12 -0.81 -3.01 -25.08
C MET A 12 -0.14 -1.76 -25.70
N ARG A 13 0.23 -0.77 -24.89
CA ARG A 13 0.92 0.46 -25.35
C ARG A 13 2.45 0.38 -25.25
N ARG A 14 2.98 -0.80 -24.94
CA ARG A 14 4.38 -0.98 -24.56
C ARG A 14 5.38 -0.83 -25.72
N ASP A 15 4.97 -1.21 -26.93
CA ASP A 15 5.81 -1.15 -28.14
C ASP A 15 6.27 0.28 -28.53
N LEU A 16 5.77 1.30 -27.83
CA LEU A 16 6.05 2.72 -28.10
C LEU A 16 7.05 3.38 -27.13
N SER A 17 7.57 2.69 -26.10
CA SER A 17 8.38 3.36 -25.06
C SER A 17 9.52 2.52 -24.46
N SER A 18 10.63 2.43 -25.20
CA SER A 18 11.91 1.84 -24.77
C SER A 18 12.67 2.61 -23.66
N HIS A 19 12.07 3.64 -23.07
CA HIS A 19 12.77 4.62 -22.19
C HIS A 19 12.72 4.34 -20.68
N TRP A 20 11.97 3.32 -20.20
CA TRP A 20 11.85 3.06 -18.75
C TRP A 20 12.99 2.21 -18.17
N ALA A 21 13.60 1.34 -18.97
CA ALA A 21 14.70 0.46 -18.55
C ALA A 21 15.97 1.21 -18.10
N SER A 22 16.14 2.47 -18.52
CA SER A 22 17.28 3.33 -18.19
C SER A 22 17.03 4.32 -17.03
N MET A 23 15.85 4.30 -16.40
CA MET A 23 15.54 5.22 -15.29
C MET A 23 16.10 4.73 -13.95
N HIS A 24 16.79 5.62 -13.24
CA HIS A 24 17.25 5.38 -11.86
C HIS A 24 16.03 5.31 -10.93
N LYS A 25 15.58 4.08 -10.66
CA LYS A 25 14.44 3.81 -9.78
C LYS A 25 14.77 4.24 -8.34
N PRO A 26 13.97 5.12 -7.71
CA PRO A 26 14.26 5.63 -6.37
C PRO A 26 14.36 4.50 -5.33
N ARG A 27 15.47 4.47 -4.57
CA ARG A 27 15.67 3.49 -3.47
C ARG A 27 14.57 3.56 -2.40
N ILE A 28 13.88 4.70 -2.31
CA ILE A 28 12.76 4.91 -1.38
C ILE A 28 11.59 3.94 -1.63
N LEU A 29 11.42 3.43 -2.86
CA LEU A 29 10.38 2.46 -3.18
C LEU A 29 10.62 1.10 -2.49
N TRP A 30 11.88 0.70 -2.31
CA TRP A 30 12.24 -0.51 -1.58
C TRP A 30 12.01 -0.34 -0.08
N LEU A 31 12.34 0.83 0.46
CA LEU A 31 12.05 1.16 1.86
C LEU A 31 10.54 1.18 2.13
N ASN A 32 9.74 1.79 1.25
CA ASN A 32 8.28 1.78 1.36
C ASN A 32 7.71 0.36 1.32
N THR A 33 8.21 -0.48 0.41
CA THR A 33 7.81 -1.89 0.36
C THR A 33 8.12 -2.61 1.68
N GLY A 34 9.30 -2.38 2.26
CA GLY A 34 9.66 -2.93 3.57
C GLY A 34 8.72 -2.44 4.70
N ILE A 35 8.37 -1.16 4.70
CA ILE A 35 7.42 -0.57 5.65
C ILE A 35 6.02 -1.18 5.51
N LEU A 36 5.56 -1.39 4.28
CA LEU A 36 4.24 -1.98 4.01
C LEU A 36 4.17 -3.45 4.46
N LEU A 37 5.20 -4.23 4.17
CA LEU A 37 5.34 -5.61 4.65
C LEU A 37 5.42 -5.67 6.19
N ALA A 38 6.14 -4.74 6.81
CA ALA A 38 6.19 -4.63 8.27
C ALA A 38 4.81 -4.28 8.86
N SER A 39 4.04 -3.40 8.20
CA SER A 39 2.66 -3.07 8.58
C SER A 39 1.77 -4.30 8.52
N SER A 40 1.84 -5.03 7.42
CA SER A 40 1.12 -6.29 7.17
C SER A 40 1.43 -7.33 8.27
N PHE A 41 2.71 -7.52 8.60
CA PHE A 41 3.14 -8.41 9.68
C PHE A 41 2.63 -7.95 11.06
N ALA A 42 2.66 -6.65 11.35
CA ALA A 42 2.17 -6.08 12.60
C ALA A 42 0.66 -6.33 12.78
N LEU A 43 -0.14 -6.16 11.73
CA LEU A 43 -1.59 -6.41 11.77
C LEU A 43 -1.92 -7.89 11.99
N GLU A 44 -1.19 -8.80 11.34
CA GLU A 44 -1.36 -10.24 11.57
C GLU A 44 -0.95 -10.65 13.00
N ARG A 45 0.13 -10.05 13.52
CA ARG A 45 0.54 -10.23 14.93
C ARG A 45 -0.55 -9.73 15.88
N ALA A 46 -1.17 -8.58 15.58
CA ALA A 46 -2.28 -8.04 16.36
C ALA A 46 -3.45 -9.03 16.41
N ARG A 47 -3.90 -9.54 15.27
CA ARG A 47 -5.01 -10.53 15.20
C ARG A 47 -4.74 -11.78 16.03
N ARG A 48 -3.51 -12.31 16.00
CA ARG A 48 -3.11 -13.44 16.83
C ARG A 48 -3.22 -13.14 18.33
N ARG A 49 -2.81 -11.93 18.75
CA ARG A 49 -2.89 -11.49 20.16
C ARG A 49 -4.34 -11.25 20.61
N LEU A 50 -5.22 -10.83 19.71
CA LEU A 50 -6.64 -10.73 19.99
C LEU A 50 -7.28 -12.10 20.23
N ARG A 51 -6.90 -13.12 19.43
CA ARG A 51 -7.34 -14.51 19.64
C ARG A 51 -6.87 -15.09 20.97
N SER A 52 -5.67 -14.73 21.43
CA SER A 52 -5.15 -15.13 22.74
C SER A 52 -5.69 -14.30 23.91
N GLY A 53 -6.70 -13.45 23.70
CA GLY A 53 -7.31 -12.62 24.74
C GLY A 53 -6.49 -11.42 25.21
N ASN A 54 -5.28 -11.19 24.68
CA ASN A 54 -4.38 -10.13 25.14
C ASN A 54 -4.64 -8.80 24.40
N ARG A 55 -5.66 -8.08 24.87
CA ARG A 55 -6.13 -6.82 24.26
C ARG A 55 -5.08 -5.71 24.25
N ALA A 56 -4.27 -5.59 25.31
CA ALA A 56 -3.23 -4.57 25.40
C ALA A 56 -2.12 -4.79 24.35
N GLN A 57 -1.81 -6.04 24.01
CA GLN A 57 -0.92 -6.33 22.89
C GLN A 57 -1.60 -6.14 21.54
N PHE A 58 -2.88 -6.49 21.40
CA PHE A 58 -3.64 -6.21 20.18
C PHE A 58 -3.59 -4.73 19.81
N ASN A 59 -3.94 -3.82 20.73
CA ASN A 59 -3.92 -2.38 20.46
C ASN A 59 -2.52 -1.92 20.05
N ARG A 60 -1.48 -2.29 20.78
CA ARG A 60 -0.09 -1.91 20.43
C ARG A 60 0.33 -2.32 19.02
N TRP A 61 0.08 -3.58 18.64
CA TRP A 61 0.45 -4.08 17.32
C TRP A 61 -0.44 -3.50 16.20
N TRP A 62 -1.72 -3.27 16.48
CA TRP A 62 -2.66 -2.70 15.53
C TRP A 62 -2.36 -1.23 15.24
N THR A 63 -2.12 -0.42 16.28
CA THR A 63 -1.71 0.97 16.14
C THR A 63 -0.36 1.06 15.42
N ALA A 64 0.60 0.19 15.75
CA ALA A 64 1.88 0.13 15.03
C ALA A 64 1.71 -0.15 13.53
N GLY A 65 0.88 -1.13 13.16
CA GLY A 65 0.55 -1.41 11.75
C GLY A 65 -0.10 -0.23 11.04
N THR A 66 -1.01 0.47 11.73
CA THR A 66 -1.69 1.66 11.22
C THR A 66 -0.71 2.81 10.99
N VAL A 67 0.20 3.08 11.93
CA VAL A 67 1.24 4.11 11.79
C VAL A 67 2.19 3.80 10.63
N LEU A 68 2.58 2.53 10.46
CA LEU A 68 3.38 2.10 9.31
C LEU A 68 2.65 2.34 7.99
N GLY A 69 1.32 2.19 7.96
CA GLY A 69 0.50 2.56 6.80
C GLY A 69 0.55 4.05 6.46
N PHE A 70 0.50 4.93 7.46
CA PHE A 70 0.72 6.37 7.26
C PHE A 70 2.14 6.68 6.74
N LEU A 71 3.15 6.00 7.30
CA LEU A 71 4.53 6.15 6.85
C LEU A 71 4.72 5.71 5.39
N PHE A 72 4.03 4.66 4.95
CA PHE A 72 4.00 4.26 3.55
C PHE A 72 3.45 5.38 2.65
N LEU A 73 2.31 5.98 3.01
CA LEU A 73 1.71 7.07 2.24
C LEU A 73 2.64 8.30 2.16
N ALA A 74 3.29 8.66 3.28
CA ALA A 74 4.26 9.75 3.31
C ALA A 74 5.49 9.43 2.44
N GLY A 75 6.01 8.21 2.53
CA GLY A 75 7.10 7.73 1.70
C GLY A 75 6.74 7.70 0.22
N GLN A 76 5.48 7.40 -0.12
CA GLN A 76 4.99 7.41 -1.50
C GLN A 76 4.91 8.82 -2.08
N ALA A 77 4.45 9.80 -1.28
CA ALA A 77 4.45 11.20 -1.67
C ALA A 77 5.89 11.73 -1.89
N LEU A 78 6.85 11.31 -1.06
CA LEU A 78 8.26 11.61 -1.26
C LEU A 78 8.82 10.96 -2.53
N ALA A 79 8.40 9.73 -2.85
CA ALA A 79 8.79 9.06 -4.09
C ALA A 79 8.33 9.83 -5.34
N TRP A 80 7.07 10.31 -5.34
CA TRP A 80 6.56 11.15 -6.43
C TRP A 80 7.33 12.45 -6.57
N ARG A 81 7.68 13.12 -5.45
CA ARG A 81 8.49 14.33 -5.47
C ARG A 81 9.91 14.12 -6.02
N GLN A 82 10.53 12.98 -5.69
CA GLN A 82 11.85 12.64 -6.24
C GLN A 82 11.80 12.39 -7.75
N LEU A 83 10.74 11.75 -8.24
CA LEU A 83 10.52 11.52 -9.67
C LEU A 83 10.27 12.85 -10.41
N GLU A 84 9.45 13.74 -9.85
CA GLU A 84 9.24 15.08 -10.41
C GLU A 84 10.53 15.91 -10.45
N ALA A 85 11.33 15.87 -9.38
CA ALA A 85 12.63 16.55 -9.33
C ALA A 85 13.64 16.00 -10.34
N ALA A 86 13.50 14.73 -10.75
CA ALA A 86 14.28 14.11 -11.82
C ALA A 86 13.76 14.42 -13.23
N GLY A 87 12.75 15.30 -13.36
CA GLY A 87 12.13 15.67 -14.63
C GLY A 87 11.14 14.65 -15.19
N LEU A 88 10.79 13.62 -14.40
CA LEU A 88 9.85 12.56 -14.78
C LEU A 88 8.43 12.94 -14.41
N TYR A 89 7.92 14.00 -15.04
CA TYR A 89 6.53 14.42 -14.88
C TYR A 89 5.58 13.40 -15.51
N MET A 90 4.31 13.43 -15.11
CA MET A 90 3.27 12.56 -15.66
C MET A 90 3.17 12.61 -17.20
N ALA A 91 3.51 13.75 -17.81
CA ALA A 91 3.52 13.95 -19.27
C ALA A 91 4.85 13.57 -19.96
N ALA A 92 5.87 13.15 -19.21
CA ALA A 92 7.21 12.88 -19.75
C ALA A 92 7.24 11.65 -20.68
N SER A 93 6.47 10.61 -20.37
CA SER A 93 6.22 9.49 -21.27
C SER A 93 4.97 8.73 -20.88
N VAL A 94 4.44 7.93 -21.81
CA VAL A 94 3.26 7.07 -21.55
C VAL A 94 3.52 6.13 -20.36
N SER A 95 4.71 5.53 -20.26
CA SER A 95 5.09 4.65 -19.15
C SER A 95 5.15 5.39 -17.80
N VAL A 96 5.66 6.63 -17.77
CA VAL A 96 5.64 7.47 -16.56
C VAL A 96 4.20 7.78 -16.17
N ALA A 97 3.34 8.14 -17.13
CA ALA A 97 1.93 8.45 -16.87
C ALA A 97 1.19 7.27 -16.23
N PHE A 98 1.36 6.06 -16.77
CA PHE A 98 0.77 4.84 -16.21
C PHE A 98 1.33 4.49 -14.83
N PHE A 99 2.62 4.72 -14.57
CA PHE A 99 3.19 4.57 -13.23
C PHE A 99 2.50 5.49 -12.22
N TYR A 100 2.32 6.77 -12.54
CA TYR A 100 1.61 7.71 -11.67
C TYR A 100 0.15 7.31 -11.46
N ILE A 101 -0.59 6.91 -12.51
CA ILE A 101 -2.01 6.50 -12.38
C ILE A 101 -2.14 5.22 -11.54
N LEU A 102 -1.32 4.21 -11.78
CA LEU A 102 -1.37 2.94 -11.05
C LEU A 102 -0.97 3.13 -9.58
N THR A 103 0.07 3.92 -9.31
CA THR A 103 0.48 4.19 -7.92
C THR A 103 -0.47 5.14 -7.19
N ALA A 104 -1.06 6.13 -7.87
CA ALA A 104 -2.05 7.03 -7.27
C ALA A 104 -3.36 6.30 -6.98
N SER A 105 -3.86 5.49 -7.91
CA SER A 105 -5.03 4.65 -7.65
C SER A 105 -4.78 3.70 -6.48
N HIS A 106 -3.59 3.10 -6.39
CA HIS A 106 -3.20 2.30 -5.22
C HIS A 106 -3.22 3.11 -3.92
N ALA A 107 -2.63 4.32 -3.91
CA ALA A 107 -2.63 5.20 -2.75
C ALA A 107 -4.05 5.55 -2.28
N VAL A 108 -4.99 5.81 -3.20
CA VAL A 108 -6.40 6.06 -2.86
C VAL A 108 -7.04 4.86 -2.14
N HIS A 109 -6.79 3.64 -2.61
CA HIS A 109 -7.31 2.44 -1.94
C HIS A 109 -6.67 2.24 -0.56
N LEU A 110 -5.38 2.54 -0.43
CA LEU A 110 -4.65 2.56 0.84
C LEU A 110 -5.25 3.53 1.85
N VAL A 111 -5.62 4.74 1.44
CA VAL A 111 -6.31 5.71 2.30
C VAL A 111 -7.64 5.13 2.80
N GLY A 112 -8.41 4.47 1.93
CA GLY A 112 -9.64 3.77 2.34
C GLY A 112 -9.38 2.64 3.35
N GLY A 113 -8.34 1.84 3.12
CA GLY A 113 -7.93 0.79 4.06
C GLY A 113 -7.48 1.36 5.40
N LEU A 114 -6.77 2.47 5.38
CA LEU A 114 -6.23 3.13 6.57
C LEU A 114 -7.34 3.72 7.41
N ALA A 115 -8.38 4.28 6.78
CA ALA A 115 -9.59 4.72 7.46
C ALA A 115 -10.28 3.54 8.20
N ALA A 116 -10.34 2.36 7.58
CA ALA A 116 -10.87 1.16 8.24
C ALA A 116 -10.00 0.70 9.41
N LEU A 117 -8.67 0.75 9.28
CA LEU A 117 -7.75 0.44 10.38
C LEU A 117 -7.90 1.42 11.55
N VAL A 118 -8.00 2.72 11.29
CA VAL A 118 -8.22 3.76 12.30
C VAL A 118 -9.57 3.58 12.99
N TYR A 119 -10.62 3.26 12.25
CA TYR A 119 -11.95 2.96 12.84
C TYR A 119 -11.88 1.82 13.85
N VAL A 120 -11.14 0.75 13.52
CA VAL A 120 -10.91 -0.37 14.43
C VAL A 120 -10.06 0.06 15.63
N ASP A 121 -8.99 0.83 15.40
CA ASP A 121 -8.05 1.28 16.44
C ASP A 121 -8.78 2.13 17.51
N VAL A 122 -9.54 3.14 17.08
CA VAL A 122 -10.38 3.96 17.97
C VAL A 122 -11.42 3.10 18.70
N GLY A 123 -12.01 2.14 18.00
CA GLY A 123 -12.98 1.20 18.57
C GLY A 123 -12.38 0.30 19.66
N ALA A 124 -11.12 -0.09 19.50
CA ALA A 124 -10.39 -0.95 20.42
C ALA A 124 -9.87 -0.20 21.65
N LEU A 125 -9.44 1.05 21.48
CA LEU A 125 -9.03 1.95 22.57
C LEU A 125 -10.21 2.29 23.51
N ARG A 126 -11.44 2.34 22.99
CA ARG A 126 -12.66 2.57 23.78
C ARG A 126 -13.22 1.29 24.45
N PHE A 127 -12.45 0.19 24.50
CA PHE A 127 -12.82 -1.12 25.08
C PHE A 127 -14.09 -1.81 24.53
N ARG A 128 -14.71 -1.26 23.48
CA ARG A 128 -15.90 -1.83 22.86
C ARG A 128 -15.45 -2.81 21.77
N LEU A 129 -15.23 -4.08 22.10
CA LEU A 129 -14.94 -5.16 21.13
C LEU A 129 -16.06 -6.21 21.14
N GLY A 130 -17.19 -5.87 20.51
CA GLY A 130 -18.28 -6.81 20.27
C GLY A 130 -18.05 -7.67 19.02
N PRO A 131 -18.92 -8.67 18.76
CA PRO A 131 -18.80 -9.58 17.61
C PRO A 131 -18.71 -8.86 16.26
N ALA A 132 -19.52 -7.84 16.03
CA ALA A 132 -19.51 -7.03 14.80
C ALA A 132 -18.15 -6.34 14.53
N LYS A 133 -17.43 -5.97 15.59
CA LYS A 133 -16.10 -5.35 15.47
C LYS A 133 -14.99 -6.38 15.21
N ARG A 134 -15.18 -7.64 15.62
CA ARG A 134 -14.26 -8.72 15.23
C ARG A 134 -14.33 -8.97 13.73
N THR A 135 -15.53 -8.97 13.14
CA THR A 135 -15.70 -9.03 11.69
C THR A 135 -15.00 -7.86 11.00
N ALA A 136 -15.15 -6.63 11.52
CA ALA A 136 -14.47 -5.46 10.97
C ALA A 136 -12.92 -5.57 11.03
N ILE A 137 -12.38 -6.14 12.11
CA ILE A 137 -10.93 -6.43 12.25
C ILE A 137 -10.46 -7.41 11.18
N ASP A 138 -11.18 -8.52 11.01
CA ASP A 138 -10.80 -9.56 10.06
C ASP A 138 -10.91 -9.07 8.61
N VAL A 139 -12.02 -8.40 8.27
CA VAL A 139 -12.21 -7.82 6.93
C VAL A 139 -11.19 -6.71 6.66
N GLY A 140 -10.93 -5.83 7.62
CA GLY A 140 -9.95 -4.75 7.50
C GLY A 140 -8.54 -5.28 7.27
N ALA A 141 -8.14 -6.32 7.99
CA ALA A 141 -6.84 -6.96 7.80
C ALA A 141 -6.74 -7.67 6.44
N ILE A 142 -7.76 -8.42 6.03
CA ILE A 142 -7.78 -9.07 4.70
C ILE A 142 -7.66 -8.02 3.60
N PHE A 143 -8.39 -6.91 3.71
CA PHE A 143 -8.30 -5.80 2.77
C PHE A 143 -6.91 -5.18 2.72
N TRP A 144 -6.27 -4.98 3.88
CA TRP A 144 -4.90 -4.46 3.96
C TRP A 144 -3.88 -5.41 3.34
N HIS A 145 -3.96 -6.71 3.63
CA HIS A 145 -3.10 -7.73 3.01
C HIS A 145 -3.29 -7.82 1.49
N PHE A 146 -4.52 -7.64 1.01
CA PHE A 146 -4.79 -7.57 -0.42
C PHE A 146 -4.09 -6.37 -1.08
N LEU A 147 -4.12 -5.20 -0.44
CA LEU A 147 -3.39 -4.03 -0.92
C LEU A 147 -1.88 -4.24 -0.90
N ASP A 148 -1.35 -4.87 0.14
CA ASP A 148 0.08 -5.23 0.21
C ASP A 148 0.49 -6.15 -0.95
N GLY A 149 -0.29 -7.21 -1.23
CA GLY A 149 -0.06 -8.09 -2.38
C GLY A 149 -0.18 -7.36 -3.73
N LEU A 150 -1.11 -6.41 -3.84
CA LEU A 150 -1.27 -5.58 -5.02
C LEU A 150 -0.07 -4.65 -5.23
N TRP A 151 0.52 -4.10 -4.16
CA TRP A 151 1.73 -3.29 -4.24
C TRP A 151 2.91 -4.09 -4.77
N LEU A 152 3.10 -5.31 -4.26
CA LEU A 152 4.14 -6.22 -4.76
C LEU A 152 3.94 -6.57 -6.23
N TYR A 153 2.70 -6.78 -6.66
CA TYR A 153 2.37 -6.97 -8.07
C TYR A 153 2.76 -5.76 -8.92
N LEU A 154 2.44 -4.53 -8.48
CA LEU A 154 2.86 -3.31 -9.18
C LEU A 154 4.38 -3.19 -9.25
N MET A 155 5.08 -3.45 -8.14
CA MET A 155 6.54 -3.48 -8.13
C MET A 155 7.10 -4.52 -9.11
N MET A 156 6.53 -5.71 -9.18
CA MET A 156 6.94 -6.74 -10.15
C MET A 156 6.75 -6.26 -11.60
N VAL A 157 5.61 -5.67 -11.93
CA VAL A 157 5.32 -5.14 -13.28
C VAL A 157 6.30 -4.04 -13.68
N PHE A 158 6.67 -3.13 -12.76
CA PHE A 158 7.55 -2.00 -13.07
C PHE A 158 9.05 -2.29 -12.91
N TYR A 159 9.46 -3.25 -12.07
CA TYR A 159 10.88 -3.59 -11.88
C TYR A 159 11.35 -4.77 -12.72
N VAL A 160 10.53 -5.81 -12.87
CA VAL A 160 10.90 -7.04 -13.62
C VAL A 160 10.53 -6.90 -15.07
N TRP A 161 9.37 -6.30 -15.34
CA TRP A 161 8.85 -6.17 -16.69
C TRP A 161 9.15 -4.80 -17.30
N GLY A 162 9.35 -3.74 -16.50
CA GLY A 162 9.50 -2.35 -16.95
C GLY A 162 10.90 -1.94 -17.39
#